data_AF-A0A939XJS3-F1
#
_entry.id   AF-A0A939XJS3-F1
#
_cell.length_a   1.000
_cell.length_b   1.000
_cell.length_c   1.000
_cell.angle_alpha   90.00
_cell.angle_beta   90.00
_cell.angle_gamma   90.00
#
_symmetry.space_group_name_H-M   'P 1'
#
loop_
_entity.id
_entity.type
_entity.pdbx_description
1 polymer ?
#
loop_
_entity_poly.entity_id
_entity_poly.type
_entity_poly.pdbx_seq_one_letter_code
_entity_poly.pdbx_strand_id
1 'polypeptide(L)'
;MEFSEYFYYPFLAGTIFLFAVVIGRFVKWFMGLSKIDKIRVRIGLFYKKTLESIWESIREGLLHHNIFKTNKMLGYMHMSLAFGWFLLIVVGHIETSCYHGSMFFPFQESVFYRYYVTQPTDFAGHTFFNYAMEILLFFVLSGVMLAYFKRFRSKTFGMKRTTRMRYGDRIGLTALWLIFPMRFLCETFTAGVYHNGSPIFNGIGDAFASIGNLEPWLNPLWLTYSVVLGTFFVAMPFTRYMHIPAEINLIFLRNWGVTLKERRATTFTLAEVYSCSRCGICIDACQLNLAGIKNSQSVYVLKNIRNKNLTDEVLFNCL
;
A
#
# COMPACT_ATOMS: atom_id res chain seq x y z
N MET A 1 -10.96 12.18 -29.20
CA MET A 1 -11.63 11.15 -28.39
C MET A 1 -12.33 11.85 -27.23
N GLU A 2 -13.60 11.54 -26.98
CA GLU A 2 -14.27 12.00 -25.77
C GLU A 2 -13.78 11.16 -24.58
N PHE A 3 -13.14 11.82 -23.62
CA PHE A 3 -12.79 11.20 -22.36
C PHE A 3 -14.07 10.87 -21.60
N SER A 4 -14.19 9.65 -21.07
CA SER A 4 -15.35 9.26 -20.27
C SER A 4 -15.31 10.05 -18.97
N GLU A 5 -16.33 10.89 -18.72
CA GLU A 5 -16.41 11.69 -17.49
C GLU A 5 -16.55 10.83 -16.21
N TYR A 6 -16.82 9.53 -16.36
CA TYR A 6 -17.20 8.62 -15.28
C TYR A 6 -16.11 7.62 -14.88
N PHE A 7 -14.99 7.56 -15.62
CA PHE A 7 -14.01 6.48 -15.45
C PHE A 7 -13.34 6.46 -14.06
N TYR A 8 -13.18 7.62 -13.41
CA TYR A 8 -12.48 7.76 -12.13
C TYR A 8 -13.40 7.51 -10.91
N TYR A 9 -14.71 7.37 -11.09
CA TYR A 9 -15.66 7.16 -9.98
C TYR A 9 -15.38 5.92 -9.12
N PRO A 10 -15.00 4.76 -9.68
CA PRO A 10 -14.62 3.60 -8.86
C PRO A 10 -13.46 3.92 -7.90
N PHE A 11 -12.42 4.60 -8.38
CA PHE A 11 -11.31 5.06 -7.56
C PHE A 11 -11.76 6.05 -6.48
N LEU A 12 -12.56 7.06 -6.84
CA LEU A 12 -13.02 8.09 -5.90
C LEU A 12 -13.89 7.48 -4.79
N ALA A 13 -14.86 6.64 -5.16
CA ALA A 13 -15.72 5.94 -4.21
C ALA A 13 -14.93 5.05 -3.26
N GLY A 14 -13.96 4.29 -3.79
CA GLY A 14 -13.07 3.46 -2.96
C GLY A 14 -12.21 4.28 -2.01
N THR A 15 -11.70 5.43 -2.47
CA THR A 15 -10.89 6.36 -1.66
C THR A 15 -11.70 6.95 -0.51
N ILE A 16 -12.90 7.48 -0.79
CA ILE A 16 -13.80 8.04 0.23
C ILE A 16 -14.16 6.96 1.26
N PHE A 17 -14.52 5.77 0.78
CA PHE A 17 -14.84 4.63 1.64
C PHE A 17 -13.66 4.25 2.56
N LEU A 18 -12.46 4.14 2.00
CA LEU A 18 -11.25 3.82 2.76
C LEU A 18 -11.02 4.83 3.88
N PHE A 19 -11.01 6.13 3.55
CA PHE A 19 -10.80 7.17 4.55
C PHE A 19 -11.88 7.17 5.62
N ALA A 20 -13.16 7.06 5.24
CA ALA A 20 -14.27 7.01 6.20
C ALA A 20 -14.11 5.84 7.19
N VAL A 21 -13.78 4.63 6.70
CA VAL A 21 -13.62 3.45 7.55
C VAL A 21 -12.37 3.53 8.43
N VAL A 22 -11.23 3.98 7.89
CA VAL A 22 -9.97 4.09 8.64
C VAL A 22 -10.09 5.18 9.71
N ILE A 23 -10.59 6.36 9.37
CA ILE A 23 -10.83 7.45 10.31
C ILE A 23 -11.82 7.00 11.39
N GLY A 24 -12.94 6.39 11.02
CA GLY A 24 -13.92 5.87 11.98
C GLY A 24 -13.32 4.85 12.95
N ARG A 25 -12.43 3.96 12.47
CA ARG A 25 -11.67 3.03 13.32
C ARG A 25 -10.71 3.76 14.25
N PHE A 26 -9.94 4.71 13.75
CA PHE A 26 -8.97 5.46 14.55
C PHE A 26 -9.64 6.35 15.60
N VAL A 27 -10.78 6.96 15.26
CA VAL A 27 -11.62 7.70 16.21
C VAL A 27 -12.12 6.76 17.30
N LYS A 28 -12.70 5.60 16.94
CA LYS A 28 -13.15 4.60 17.92
C LYS A 28 -12.00 4.14 18.82
N TRP A 29 -10.82 3.94 18.24
CA TRP A 29 -9.62 3.59 18.98
C TRP A 29 -9.27 4.70 19.97
N PHE A 30 -9.05 5.92 19.49
CA PHE A 30 -8.73 7.08 20.31
C PHE A 30 -9.74 7.33 21.44
N MET A 31 -11.04 7.18 21.16
CA MET A 31 -12.11 7.30 22.16
C MET A 31 -11.99 6.26 23.27
N GLY A 32 -11.55 5.04 22.97
CA GLY A 32 -11.34 3.96 23.93
C GLY A 32 -10.04 4.07 24.76
N LEU A 33 -9.18 5.07 24.51
CA LEU A 33 -8.01 5.33 25.34
C LEU A 33 -8.40 5.87 26.73
N SER A 34 -7.59 5.57 27.75
CA SER A 34 -7.79 6.11 29.09
C SER A 34 -7.60 7.63 29.11
N LYS A 35 -8.16 8.32 30.11
CA LYS A 35 -7.98 9.78 30.25
C LYS A 35 -6.50 10.17 30.27
N ILE A 36 -5.67 9.37 30.95
CA ILE A 36 -4.21 9.57 31.03
C ILE A 36 -3.56 9.42 29.65
N ASP A 37 -3.93 8.39 28.88
CA ASP A 37 -3.35 8.17 27.55
C ASP A 37 -3.80 9.24 26.55
N LYS A 38 -5.03 9.76 26.66
CA LYS A 38 -5.48 10.92 25.87
C LYS A 38 -4.67 12.17 26.15
N ILE A 39 -4.30 12.41 27.41
CA ILE A 39 -3.42 13.52 27.79
C ILE A 39 -2.03 13.31 27.18
N ARG A 40 -1.47 12.10 27.26
CA ARG A 40 -0.18 11.75 26.64
C ARG A 40 -0.17 11.99 25.14
N VAL A 41 -1.22 11.59 24.42
CA VAL A 41 -1.35 11.86 22.97
C VAL A 41 -1.38 13.36 22.69
N ARG A 42 -2.17 14.15 23.45
CA ARG A 42 -2.23 15.60 23.27
C ARG A 42 -0.88 16.27 23.49
N ILE A 43 -0.17 15.91 24.56
CA ILE A 43 1.18 16.45 24.85
C ILE A 43 2.17 15.99 23.76
N GLY A 44 2.08 14.72 23.37
CA GLY A 44 2.93 14.10 22.37
C GLY A 44 2.90 14.81 21.02
N LEU A 45 1.73 15.30 20.59
CA LEU A 45 1.56 16.05 19.34
C LEU A 45 2.44 17.30 19.27
N PHE A 46 2.66 18.00 20.38
CA PHE A 46 3.39 19.28 20.42
C PHE A 46 4.90 19.13 20.73
N TYR A 47 5.40 17.91 20.90
CA TYR A 47 6.79 17.67 21.31
C TYR A 47 7.66 17.10 20.17
N LYS A 48 9.00 17.14 20.34
CA LYS A 48 10.00 16.55 19.41
C LYS A 48 9.70 15.09 19.02
N LYS A 49 8.97 14.37 19.87
CA LYS A 49 8.48 13.01 19.65
C LYS A 49 7.63 12.85 18.37
N THR A 50 6.95 13.90 17.91
CA THR A 50 6.22 13.84 16.64
C THR A 50 7.17 13.72 15.45
N LEU A 51 8.30 14.45 15.44
CA LEU A 51 9.31 14.34 14.38
C LEU A 51 9.99 12.96 14.39
N GLU A 52 10.33 12.45 15.58
CA GLU A 52 10.84 11.09 15.74
C GLU A 52 9.85 10.05 15.20
N SER A 53 8.55 10.22 15.48
CA SER A 53 7.49 9.34 14.97
C SER A 53 7.33 9.40 13.46
N ILE A 54 7.48 10.59 12.85
CA ILE A 54 7.46 10.74 11.39
C ILE A 54 8.64 9.99 10.78
N TRP A 55 9.85 10.19 11.32
CA TRP A 55 11.04 9.51 10.81
C TRP A 55 10.95 7.98 10.98
N GLU A 56 10.47 7.51 12.13
CA GLU A 56 10.23 6.09 12.36
C GLU A 56 9.14 5.54 11.42
N SER A 57 8.09 6.31 11.14
CA SER A 57 7.04 5.92 10.17
C SER A 57 7.58 5.80 8.75
N ILE A 58 8.50 6.68 8.34
CA ILE A 58 9.19 6.56 7.04
C ILE A 58 10.08 5.31 7.05
N ARG A 59 10.90 5.12 8.08
CA ARG A 59 11.88 4.04 8.15
C ARG A 59 11.22 2.65 8.23
N GLU A 60 10.17 2.50 9.03
CA GLU A 60 9.51 1.21 9.25
C GLU A 60 8.31 1.02 8.31
N GLY A 61 7.48 2.05 8.09
CA GLY A 61 6.29 1.96 7.24
C GLY A 61 6.56 2.04 5.73
N LEU A 62 7.53 2.85 5.29
CA LEU A 62 7.89 2.95 3.86
C LEU A 62 9.10 2.07 3.53
N LEU A 63 10.22 2.29 4.22
CA LEU A 63 11.49 1.61 3.92
C LEU A 63 11.57 0.19 4.47
N HIS A 64 10.69 -0.20 5.41
CA HIS A 64 10.66 -1.53 6.02
C HIS A 64 12.02 -2.00 6.54
N HIS A 65 12.75 -1.10 7.21
CA HIS A 65 14.13 -1.31 7.64
C HIS A 65 14.33 -2.58 8.48
N ASN A 66 13.43 -2.87 9.41
CA ASN A 66 13.51 -4.09 10.21
C ASN A 66 13.33 -5.36 9.37
N ILE A 67 12.47 -5.34 8.35
CA ILE A 67 12.35 -6.47 7.41
C ILE A 67 13.64 -6.63 6.61
N PHE A 68 14.24 -5.53 6.15
CA PHE A 68 15.51 -5.56 5.43
C PHE A 68 16.64 -6.20 6.23
N LYS A 69 16.72 -5.89 7.53
CA LYS A 69 17.70 -6.50 8.44
C LYS A 69 17.54 -8.02 8.54
N THR A 70 16.31 -8.51 8.56
CA THR A 70 16.04 -9.95 8.67
C THR A 70 16.17 -10.67 7.32
N ASN A 71 15.69 -10.04 6.25
CA ASN A 71 15.64 -10.65 4.92
C ASN A 71 15.67 -9.56 3.84
N LYS A 72 16.83 -9.37 3.20
CA LYS A 72 17.05 -8.32 2.20
C LYS A 72 16.10 -8.41 1.01
N MET A 73 15.83 -9.62 0.49
CA MET A 73 14.98 -9.80 -0.68
C MET A 73 13.51 -9.51 -0.38
N LEU A 74 13.04 -9.95 0.79
CA LEU A 74 11.70 -9.63 1.26
C LEU A 74 11.56 -8.15 1.63
N GLY A 75 12.60 -7.55 2.22
CA GLY A 75 12.67 -6.12 2.51
C GLY A 75 12.56 -5.27 1.24
N TYR A 76 13.36 -5.59 0.22
CA TYR A 76 13.31 -4.91 -1.07
C TYR A 76 11.94 -5.02 -1.72
N MET A 77 11.32 -6.21 -1.70
CA MET A 77 9.97 -6.42 -2.24
C MET A 77 8.92 -5.54 -1.52
N HIS A 78 9.00 -5.40 -0.20
CA HIS A 78 8.08 -4.54 0.57
C HIS A 78 8.35 -3.05 0.34
N MET A 79 9.62 -2.63 0.37
CA MET A 79 10.02 -1.24 0.16
C MET A 79 9.67 -0.75 -1.25
N SER A 80 9.99 -1.54 -2.29
CA SER A 80 9.66 -1.16 -3.67
C SER A 80 8.17 -0.90 -3.86
N LEU A 81 7.31 -1.72 -3.25
CA LEU A 81 5.86 -1.50 -3.28
C LEU A 81 5.41 -0.31 -2.42
N ALA A 82 5.90 -0.16 -1.19
CA ALA A 82 5.43 0.89 -0.28
C ALA A 82 6.06 2.26 -0.58
N PHE A 83 7.39 2.33 -0.57
CA PHE A 83 8.14 3.55 -0.85
C PHE A 83 7.98 3.98 -2.32
N GLY A 84 8.04 3.04 -3.27
CA GLY A 84 7.85 3.36 -4.68
C GLY A 84 6.45 3.89 -4.99
N TRP A 85 5.39 3.29 -4.42
CA TRP A 85 4.03 3.82 -4.59
C TRP A 85 3.87 5.19 -3.93
N PHE A 86 4.43 5.40 -2.73
CA PHE A 86 4.44 6.71 -2.10
C PHE A 86 5.09 7.76 -2.98
N LEU A 87 6.27 7.46 -3.56
CA LEU A 87 6.95 8.37 -4.49
C LEU A 87 6.14 8.62 -5.76
N LEU A 88 5.48 7.61 -6.34
CA LEU A 88 4.60 7.82 -7.49
C LEU A 88 3.46 8.80 -7.20
N ILE A 89 2.89 8.75 -5.98
CA ILE A 89 1.84 9.68 -5.57
C ILE A 89 2.40 11.09 -5.38
N VAL A 90 3.51 11.22 -4.64
CA VAL A 90 4.12 12.52 -4.32
C VAL A 90 4.66 13.20 -5.59
N VAL A 91 5.45 12.49 -6.39
CA VAL A 91 6.03 13.04 -7.62
C VAL A 91 4.93 13.35 -8.63
N GLY A 92 3.93 12.47 -8.80
CA GLY A 92 2.80 12.75 -9.68
C GLY A 92 1.96 13.96 -9.22
N HIS A 93 1.82 14.15 -7.91
CA HIS A 93 1.15 15.35 -7.38
C HIS A 93 1.95 16.63 -7.63
N ILE A 94 3.27 16.58 -7.46
CA ILE A 94 4.15 17.72 -7.78
C ILE A 94 4.11 18.02 -9.28
N GLU A 95 4.21 17.00 -10.14
CA GLU A 95 4.09 17.13 -11.61
C GLU A 95 2.79 17.85 -11.99
N THR A 96 1.67 17.38 -11.45
CA THR A 96 0.34 17.97 -11.70
C THR A 96 0.27 19.40 -11.17
N SER A 97 0.87 19.67 -10.01
CA SER A 97 0.93 21.03 -9.45
C SER A 97 1.74 21.99 -10.31
N CYS A 98 2.86 21.52 -10.86
CA CYS A 98 3.68 22.29 -11.80
C CYS A 98 2.92 22.56 -13.10
N TYR A 99 2.15 21.58 -13.60
CA TYR A 99 1.31 21.74 -14.78
C TYR A 99 0.21 22.79 -14.59
N HIS A 100 -0.52 22.77 -13.47
CA HIS A 100 -1.58 23.74 -13.20
C HIS A 100 -1.09 25.10 -12.64
N GLY A 101 0.18 25.19 -12.21
CA GLY A 101 0.68 26.36 -11.47
C GLY A 101 -0.02 26.57 -10.11
N SER A 102 -0.66 25.53 -9.57
CA SER A 102 -1.47 25.58 -8.34
C SER A 102 -1.46 24.21 -7.65
N MET A 103 -1.64 24.21 -6.33
CA MET A 103 -1.88 22.97 -5.56
C MET A 103 -3.38 22.64 -5.43
N PHE A 104 -4.25 23.51 -5.93
CA PHE A 104 -5.71 23.36 -5.87
C PHE A 104 -6.26 22.85 -7.19
N PHE A 105 -6.29 21.55 -7.33
CA PHE A 105 -6.93 20.83 -8.42
C PHE A 105 -7.58 19.55 -7.86
N PRO A 106 -8.54 18.95 -8.57
CA PRO A 106 -9.17 17.71 -8.14
C PRO A 106 -8.15 16.58 -7.94
N PHE A 107 -8.20 15.91 -6.78
CA PHE A 107 -7.21 14.91 -6.38
C PHE A 107 -6.99 13.78 -7.40
N GLN A 108 -8.04 13.39 -8.14
CA GLN A 108 -7.92 12.35 -9.18
C GLN A 108 -6.98 12.75 -10.33
N GLU A 109 -6.78 14.03 -10.60
CA GLU A 109 -5.93 14.48 -11.72
C GLU A 109 -4.46 14.10 -11.50
N SER A 110 -3.97 14.09 -10.26
CA SER A 110 -2.61 13.58 -9.97
C SER A 110 -2.43 12.09 -10.20
N VAL A 111 -3.50 11.31 -10.01
CA VAL A 111 -3.44 9.85 -10.17
C VAL A 111 -3.59 9.45 -11.63
N PHE A 112 -4.41 10.18 -12.39
CA PHE A 112 -4.70 9.93 -13.79
C PHE A 112 -4.13 11.02 -14.71
N TYR A 113 -2.98 11.60 -14.34
CA TYR A 113 -2.38 12.74 -15.06
C TYR A 113 -2.26 12.48 -16.57
N ARG A 114 -1.74 11.30 -16.94
CA ARG A 114 -1.57 10.91 -18.35
C ARG A 114 -2.88 10.70 -19.11
N TYR A 115 -3.99 10.46 -18.41
CA TYR A 115 -5.31 10.42 -19.03
C TYR A 115 -5.79 11.82 -19.43
N TYR A 116 -5.64 12.79 -18.53
CA TYR A 116 -6.11 14.15 -18.75
C TYR A 116 -5.18 14.97 -19.65
N VAL A 117 -3.87 14.74 -19.55
CA VAL A 117 -2.85 15.54 -20.25
C VAL A 117 -2.23 14.72 -21.38
N THR A 118 -2.87 14.79 -22.54
CA THR A 118 -2.44 14.08 -23.76
C THR A 118 -1.62 14.95 -24.72
N GLN A 119 -1.73 16.27 -24.60
CA GLN A 119 -0.98 17.20 -25.44
C GLN A 119 0.46 17.38 -24.92
N PRO A 120 1.43 17.71 -25.79
CA PRO A 120 2.76 18.11 -25.38
C PRO A 120 2.67 19.24 -24.35
N THR A 121 3.35 19.09 -23.22
CA THR A 121 3.35 20.11 -22.17
C THR A 121 4.66 20.89 -22.19
N ASP A 122 4.54 22.21 -22.10
CA ASP A 122 5.67 23.14 -22.19
C ASP A 122 6.13 23.69 -20.82
N PHE A 123 5.72 23.07 -19.71
CA PHE A 123 6.16 23.54 -18.40
C PHE A 123 7.59 23.07 -18.07
N ALA A 124 8.32 23.92 -17.34
CA ALA A 124 9.69 23.65 -16.95
C ALA A 124 9.78 22.37 -16.11
N GLY A 125 10.57 21.39 -16.59
CA GLY A 125 10.79 20.12 -15.90
C GLY A 125 9.90 18.96 -16.36
N HIS A 126 9.00 19.13 -17.33
CA HIS A 126 8.18 18.04 -17.88
C HIS A 126 9.01 16.78 -18.25
N THR A 127 10.13 16.95 -18.94
CA THR A 127 11.03 15.83 -19.30
C THR A 127 11.55 15.07 -18.07
N PHE A 128 11.92 15.80 -17.02
CA PHE A 128 12.36 15.18 -15.76
C PHE A 128 11.23 14.36 -15.13
N PHE A 129 10.01 14.89 -15.08
CA PHE A 129 8.86 14.18 -14.53
C PHE A 129 8.50 12.93 -15.33
N ASN A 130 8.55 12.98 -16.67
CA ASN A 130 8.34 11.79 -17.52
C ASN A 130 9.30 10.67 -17.13
N TYR A 131 10.61 10.94 -17.12
CA TYR A 131 11.60 9.92 -16.72
C TYR A 131 11.45 9.48 -15.27
N ALA A 132 11.21 10.41 -14.35
CA ALA A 132 11.08 10.10 -12.93
C ALA A 132 9.90 9.16 -12.67
N MET A 133 8.72 9.46 -13.22
CA MET A 133 7.51 8.66 -13.06
C MET A 133 7.68 7.26 -13.67
N GLU A 134 8.29 7.15 -14.84
CA GLU A 134 8.53 5.86 -15.50
C GLU A 134 9.56 4.99 -14.73
N ILE A 135 10.65 5.58 -14.27
CA ILE A 135 11.66 4.88 -13.45
C ILE A 135 11.03 4.40 -12.14
N LEU A 136 10.23 5.26 -11.49
CA LEU A 136 9.51 4.89 -10.28
C LEU A 136 8.50 3.77 -10.54
N LEU A 137 7.80 3.79 -11.67
CA LEU A 137 6.88 2.73 -12.05
C LEU A 137 7.61 1.41 -12.29
N PHE A 138 8.74 1.40 -13.00
CA PHE A 138 9.57 0.19 -13.13
C PHE A 138 10.12 -0.29 -11.79
N PHE A 139 10.52 0.62 -10.90
CA PHE A 139 10.94 0.28 -9.54
C PHE A 139 9.84 -0.42 -8.74
N VAL A 140 8.58 0.03 -8.87
CA VAL A 140 7.46 -0.65 -8.21
C VAL A 140 7.13 -1.99 -8.89
N LEU A 141 7.16 -2.04 -10.23
CA LEU A 141 6.93 -3.26 -11.00
C LEU A 141 7.93 -4.35 -10.64
N SER A 142 9.20 -4.02 -10.39
CA SER A 142 10.20 -5.00 -9.93
C SER A 142 9.77 -5.63 -8.59
N GLY A 143 9.19 -4.83 -7.68
CA GLY A 143 8.58 -5.28 -6.43
C GLY A 143 7.39 -6.20 -6.64
N VAL A 144 6.49 -5.85 -7.57
CA VAL A 144 5.34 -6.69 -7.96
C VAL A 144 5.82 -8.02 -8.53
N MET A 145 6.80 -8.00 -9.44
CA MET A 145 7.38 -9.22 -10.02
C MET A 145 7.98 -10.12 -8.94
N LEU A 146 8.71 -9.56 -7.97
CA LEU A 146 9.21 -10.32 -6.81
C LEU A 146 8.07 -10.89 -5.96
N ALA A 147 6.98 -10.15 -5.76
CA ALA A 147 5.82 -10.63 -5.02
C ALA A 147 5.11 -11.80 -5.72
N TYR A 148 4.98 -11.74 -7.05
CA TYR A 148 4.53 -12.88 -7.86
C TYR A 148 5.49 -14.05 -7.75
N PHE A 149 6.80 -13.82 -7.96
CA PHE A 149 7.81 -14.87 -7.91
C PHE A 149 7.86 -15.57 -6.55
N LYS A 150 7.76 -14.82 -5.45
CA LYS A 150 7.66 -15.34 -4.09
C LYS A 150 6.53 -16.34 -3.93
N ARG A 151 5.41 -16.14 -4.64
CA ARG A 151 4.23 -17.00 -4.53
C ARG A 151 4.49 -18.39 -5.10
N PHE A 152 5.26 -18.49 -6.17
CA PHE A 152 5.60 -19.76 -6.80
C PHE A 152 6.83 -20.40 -6.14
N ARG A 153 7.82 -19.60 -5.72
CA ARG A 153 9.09 -20.08 -5.18
C ARG A 153 9.45 -19.41 -3.85
N SER A 154 8.63 -19.54 -2.82
CA SER A 154 8.89 -18.88 -1.51
C SER A 154 10.23 -19.26 -0.87
N LYS A 155 10.78 -20.44 -1.19
CA LYS A 155 12.09 -20.90 -0.68
C LYS A 155 13.26 -20.03 -1.16
N THR A 156 13.18 -19.38 -2.33
CA THR A 156 14.24 -18.46 -2.80
C THR A 156 14.32 -17.21 -1.93
N PHE A 157 13.21 -16.83 -1.27
CA PHE A 157 13.15 -15.79 -0.26
C PHE A 157 13.62 -16.30 1.11
N GLY A 158 14.24 -17.48 1.21
CA GLY A 158 14.66 -18.07 2.50
C GLY A 158 13.50 -18.45 3.42
N MET A 159 12.26 -18.47 2.91
CA MET A 159 11.08 -18.78 3.72
C MET A 159 10.79 -20.28 3.69
N LYS A 160 10.74 -20.91 4.87
CA LYS A 160 10.40 -22.34 4.99
C LYS A 160 8.89 -22.55 4.86
N ARG A 161 8.07 -21.61 5.36
CA ARG A 161 6.61 -21.64 5.28
C ARG A 161 6.02 -20.27 4.99
N THR A 162 4.82 -20.26 4.40
CA THR A 162 4.06 -19.02 4.14
C THR A 162 2.69 -19.08 4.81
N THR A 163 2.11 -17.91 5.05
CA THR A 163 0.80 -17.78 5.70
C THR A 163 -0.34 -18.26 4.81
N ARG A 164 -1.32 -18.97 5.39
CA ARG A 164 -2.58 -19.31 4.71
C ARG A 164 -3.48 -18.07 4.55
N MET A 165 -3.85 -17.77 3.30
CA MET A 165 -4.65 -16.58 2.97
C MET A 165 -6.15 -16.86 3.01
N ARG A 166 -6.93 -15.89 3.50
CA ARG A 166 -8.40 -15.90 3.43
C ARG A 166 -8.85 -15.45 2.03
N TYR A 167 -10.11 -15.73 1.67
CA TYR A 167 -10.72 -15.25 0.43
C TYR A 167 -10.61 -13.72 0.27
N GLY A 168 -10.99 -12.94 1.28
CA GLY A 168 -10.83 -11.47 1.23
C GLY A 168 -9.38 -11.01 1.06
N ASP A 169 -8.42 -11.70 1.70
CA ASP A 169 -6.99 -11.40 1.52
C ASP A 169 -6.53 -11.68 0.08
N ARG A 170 -7.16 -12.64 -0.61
CA ARG A 170 -6.88 -12.95 -2.01
C ARG A 170 -7.37 -11.83 -2.92
N ILE A 171 -8.59 -11.31 -2.70
CA ILE A 171 -9.11 -10.17 -3.47
C ILE A 171 -8.18 -8.96 -3.33
N GLY A 172 -7.85 -8.58 -2.09
CA GLY A 172 -6.95 -7.44 -1.86
C GLY A 172 -5.56 -7.64 -2.47
N LEU A 173 -5.02 -8.87 -2.41
CA LEU A 173 -3.72 -9.19 -3.02
C LEU A 173 -3.78 -9.10 -4.55
N THR A 174 -4.80 -9.68 -5.18
CA THR A 174 -4.97 -9.65 -6.63
C THR A 174 -5.14 -8.21 -7.11
N ALA A 175 -5.96 -7.40 -6.42
CA ALA A 175 -6.12 -5.99 -6.75
C ALA A 175 -4.78 -5.26 -6.66
N LEU A 176 -4.04 -5.38 -5.54
CA LEU A 176 -2.73 -4.74 -5.36
C LEU A 176 -1.73 -5.12 -6.47
N TRP A 177 -1.70 -6.39 -6.85
CA TRP A 177 -0.81 -6.88 -7.90
C TRP A 177 -1.18 -6.39 -9.30
N LEU A 178 -2.44 -6.06 -9.54
CA LEU A 178 -2.91 -5.54 -10.83
C LEU A 178 -2.77 -4.01 -10.94
N ILE A 179 -2.70 -3.25 -9.83
CA ILE A 179 -2.60 -1.78 -9.85
C ILE A 179 -1.47 -1.32 -10.78
N PHE A 180 -0.23 -1.75 -10.53
CA PHE A 180 0.93 -1.23 -11.26
C PHE A 180 1.07 -1.80 -12.68
N PRO A 181 0.81 -3.10 -12.95
CA PRO A 181 0.74 -3.59 -14.31
C PRO A 181 -0.32 -2.88 -15.15
N MET A 182 -1.51 -2.62 -14.58
CA MET A 182 -2.55 -1.86 -15.29
C MET A 182 -2.12 -0.42 -15.50
N ARG A 183 -1.48 0.22 -14.52
CA ARG A 183 -0.91 1.57 -14.67
C ARG A 183 0.10 1.61 -15.81
N PHE A 184 1.02 0.65 -15.86
CA PHE A 184 1.99 0.50 -16.94
C PHE A 184 1.30 0.41 -18.29
N LEU A 185 0.33 -0.49 -18.45
CA LEU A 185 -0.43 -0.59 -19.70
C LEU A 185 -1.10 0.74 -20.06
N CYS A 186 -1.82 1.37 -19.12
CA CYS A 186 -2.49 2.65 -19.35
C CYS A 186 -1.53 3.73 -19.86
N GLU A 187 -0.39 3.90 -19.18
CA GLU A 187 0.62 4.89 -19.54
C GLU A 187 1.32 4.55 -20.87
N THR A 188 1.65 3.28 -21.14
CA THR A 188 2.28 2.88 -22.42
C THR A 188 1.33 2.98 -23.61
N PHE A 189 0.05 2.61 -23.46
CA PHE A 189 -0.92 2.75 -24.55
C PHE A 189 -1.21 4.23 -24.83
N THR A 190 -1.28 5.07 -23.79
CA THR A 190 -1.43 6.52 -23.96
C THR A 190 -0.21 7.11 -24.66
N ALA A 191 1.00 6.72 -24.25
CA ALA A 191 2.24 7.14 -24.89
C ALA A 191 2.33 6.69 -26.37
N GLY A 192 1.86 5.49 -26.71
CA GLY A 192 1.83 5.01 -28.10
C GLY A 192 0.83 5.73 -29.02
N VAL A 193 -0.21 6.37 -28.46
CA VAL A 193 -1.19 7.14 -29.24
C VAL A 193 -0.79 8.61 -29.33
N TYR A 194 -0.32 9.19 -28.22
CA TYR A 194 -0.12 10.64 -28.11
C TYR A 194 1.35 11.07 -28.07
N HIS A 195 2.29 10.12 -27.99
CA HIS A 195 3.73 10.37 -27.84
C HIS A 195 4.09 11.32 -26.69
N ASN A 196 3.28 11.31 -25.62
CA ASN A 196 3.43 12.19 -24.45
C ASN A 196 4.30 11.59 -23.33
N GLY A 197 4.92 10.42 -23.55
CA GLY A 197 5.83 9.77 -22.61
C GLY A 197 7.30 10.13 -22.83
N SER A 198 8.19 9.52 -22.06
CA SER A 198 9.61 9.49 -22.39
C SER A 198 9.87 8.59 -23.62
N PRO A 199 11.07 8.64 -24.22
CA PRO A 199 11.46 7.72 -25.29
C PRO A 199 11.27 6.24 -24.94
N ILE A 200 11.33 5.85 -23.65
CA ILE A 200 11.14 4.46 -23.23
C ILE A 200 9.68 4.05 -23.41
N PHE A 201 8.75 4.82 -22.84
CA PHE A 201 7.33 4.50 -22.94
C PHE A 201 6.76 4.74 -24.34
N ASN A 202 7.25 5.76 -25.05
CA ASN A 202 6.92 5.95 -26.46
C ASN A 202 7.40 4.74 -27.27
N GLY A 203 8.65 4.28 -27.11
CA GLY A 203 9.13 3.10 -27.85
C GLY A 203 8.38 1.80 -27.52
N ILE A 204 7.97 1.60 -26.27
CA ILE A 204 7.11 0.45 -25.88
C ILE A 204 5.69 0.62 -26.47
N GLY A 205 5.15 1.84 -26.42
CA GLY A 205 3.86 2.19 -26.99
C GLY A 205 3.82 1.96 -28.50
N ASP A 206 4.85 2.36 -29.22
CA ASP A 206 5.03 2.14 -30.67
C ASP A 206 5.08 0.65 -31.00
N ALA A 207 5.75 -0.14 -30.15
CA ALA A 207 5.76 -1.59 -30.29
C ALA A 207 4.35 -2.19 -30.15
N PHE A 208 3.52 -1.70 -29.22
CA PHE A 208 2.12 -2.11 -29.13
C PHE A 208 1.27 -1.59 -30.31
N ALA A 209 1.50 -0.36 -30.77
CA ALA A 209 0.81 0.23 -31.90
C ALA A 209 1.10 -0.52 -33.21
N SER A 210 2.28 -1.13 -33.33
CA SER A 210 2.63 -1.99 -34.46
C SER A 210 1.77 -3.26 -34.57
N ILE A 211 1.14 -3.69 -33.47
CA ILE A 211 0.34 -4.93 -33.39
C ILE A 211 -1.16 -4.63 -33.65
N GLY A 212 -1.62 -3.41 -33.39
CA GLY A 212 -3.01 -3.02 -33.64
C GLY A 212 -3.34 -1.60 -33.18
N ASN A 213 -4.57 -1.16 -33.46
CA ASN A 213 -5.04 0.16 -33.05
C ASN A 213 -5.23 0.24 -31.51
N LEU A 214 -4.53 1.17 -30.88
CA LEU A 214 -4.52 1.37 -29.43
C LEU A 214 -5.66 2.25 -28.92
N GLU A 215 -6.18 3.17 -29.75
CA GLU A 215 -7.16 4.16 -29.33
C GLU A 215 -8.41 3.57 -28.66
N PRO A 216 -9.04 2.49 -29.18
CA PRO A 216 -10.24 1.92 -28.57
C PRO A 216 -10.00 1.36 -27.16
N TRP A 217 -8.75 1.04 -26.82
CA TRP A 217 -8.38 0.42 -25.55
C TRP A 217 -8.10 1.43 -24.44
N LEU A 218 -7.87 2.71 -24.77
CA LEU A 218 -7.51 3.73 -23.77
C LEU A 218 -8.57 3.85 -22.68
N ASN A 219 -9.83 4.14 -23.05
CA ASN A 219 -10.92 4.30 -22.08
C ASN A 219 -11.16 3.03 -21.23
N PRO A 220 -11.28 1.81 -21.82
CA PRO A 220 -11.40 0.57 -21.04
C PRO A 220 -10.24 0.32 -20.07
N LEU A 221 -9.00 0.59 -20.47
CA LEU A 221 -7.82 0.37 -19.62
C LEU A 221 -7.80 1.31 -18.43
N TRP A 222 -8.01 2.61 -18.66
CA TRP A 222 -8.07 3.61 -17.59
C TRP A 222 -9.23 3.35 -16.63
N LEU A 223 -10.40 2.94 -17.13
CA LEU A 223 -11.51 2.46 -16.30
C LEU A 223 -11.11 1.23 -15.49
N THR A 224 -10.47 0.24 -16.11
CA THR A 224 -10.01 -0.98 -15.42
C THR A 224 -9.02 -0.65 -14.32
N TYR A 225 -8.07 0.25 -14.57
CA TYR A 225 -7.12 0.74 -13.57
C TYR A 225 -7.84 1.41 -12.38
N SER A 226 -8.82 2.27 -12.66
CA SER A 226 -9.67 2.91 -11.64
C SER A 226 -10.45 1.89 -10.80
N VAL A 227 -11.05 0.87 -11.44
CA VAL A 227 -11.78 -0.22 -10.74
C VAL A 227 -10.84 -1.04 -9.86
N VAL A 228 -9.63 -1.35 -10.34
CA VAL A 228 -8.63 -2.11 -9.58
C VAL A 228 -8.18 -1.32 -8.34
N LEU A 229 -7.91 -0.02 -8.48
CA LEU A 229 -7.60 0.87 -7.35
C LEU A 229 -8.77 0.93 -6.35
N GLY A 230 -9.99 1.19 -6.83
CA GLY A 230 -11.19 1.26 -6.00
C GLY A 230 -11.42 -0.04 -5.21
N THR A 231 -11.28 -1.18 -5.89
CA THR A 231 -11.41 -2.51 -5.27
C THR A 231 -10.37 -2.72 -4.17
N PHE A 232 -9.11 -2.33 -4.41
CA PHE A 232 -8.06 -2.44 -3.40
C PHE A 232 -8.37 -1.57 -2.16
N PHE A 233 -8.83 -0.32 -2.35
CA PHE A 233 -9.17 0.58 -1.26
C PHE A 233 -10.37 0.11 -0.43
N VAL A 234 -11.39 -0.46 -1.07
CA VAL A 234 -12.52 -1.10 -0.36
C VAL A 234 -12.08 -2.34 0.41
N ALA A 235 -11.18 -3.15 -0.15
CA ALA A 235 -10.71 -4.39 0.48
C ALA A 235 -9.68 -4.15 1.61
N MET A 236 -8.88 -3.08 1.54
CA MET A 236 -7.79 -2.78 2.47
C MET A 236 -8.20 -2.84 3.96
N PRO A 237 -9.25 -2.15 4.44
CA PRO A 237 -9.56 -2.10 5.87
C PRO A 237 -9.96 -3.46 6.47
N PHE A 238 -10.41 -4.40 5.63
CA PHE A 238 -10.87 -5.72 6.06
C PHE A 238 -9.81 -6.82 5.90
N THR A 239 -8.70 -6.53 5.23
CA THR A 239 -7.66 -7.52 4.88
C THR A 239 -6.33 -7.22 5.59
N ARG A 240 -5.31 -8.07 5.43
CA ARG A 240 -3.97 -7.81 6.00
C ARG A 240 -3.45 -6.39 5.74
N TYR A 241 -3.87 -5.72 4.66
CA TYR A 241 -3.39 -4.39 4.28
C TYR A 241 -3.83 -3.26 5.21
N MET A 242 -4.79 -3.47 6.12
CA MET A 242 -5.06 -2.53 7.23
C MET A 242 -3.82 -2.27 8.11
N HIS A 243 -2.80 -3.12 8.05
CA HIS A 243 -1.53 -2.84 8.72
C HIS A 243 -0.87 -1.56 8.24
N ILE A 244 -1.05 -1.15 6.98
CA ILE A 244 -0.41 0.04 6.40
C ILE A 244 -0.76 1.28 7.24
N PRO A 245 -2.05 1.66 7.42
CA PRO A 245 -2.37 2.78 8.29
C PRO A 245 -2.21 2.45 9.78
N ALA A 246 -2.47 1.21 10.21
CA ALA A 246 -2.43 0.85 11.63
C ALA A 246 -1.01 0.84 12.22
N GLU A 247 0.00 0.48 11.44
CA GLU A 247 1.42 0.52 11.85
C GLU A 247 1.88 1.95 12.09
N ILE A 248 1.55 2.88 11.18
CA ILE A 248 1.81 4.31 11.38
C ILE A 248 1.12 4.78 12.65
N ASN A 249 -0.18 4.52 12.81
CA ASN A 249 -0.90 4.93 14.01
C ASN A 249 -0.25 4.37 15.30
N LEU A 250 0.20 3.12 15.28
CA LEU A 250 0.86 2.48 16.41
C LEU A 250 2.21 3.11 16.75
N ILE A 251 3.03 3.45 15.76
CA ILE A 251 4.33 4.15 15.96
C ILE A 251 4.10 5.45 16.73
N PHE A 252 3.15 6.26 16.29
CA PHE A 252 2.81 7.52 16.97
C PHE A 252 2.32 7.28 18.40
N LEU A 253 1.42 6.32 18.62
CA LEU A 253 0.95 5.99 19.97
C LEU A 253 2.09 5.54 20.90
N ARG A 254 3.02 4.73 20.42
CA ARG A 254 4.19 4.25 21.18
C ARG A 254 5.11 5.39 21.57
N ASN A 255 5.48 6.25 20.62
CA ASN A 255 6.40 7.37 20.87
C ASN A 255 5.77 8.45 21.77
N TRP A 256 4.46 8.63 21.70
CA TRP A 256 3.71 9.46 22.64
C TRP A 256 3.57 8.84 24.05
N GLY A 257 4.06 7.62 24.26
CA GLY A 257 4.13 6.99 25.58
C GLY A 257 2.85 6.26 25.99
N VAL A 258 1.99 5.89 25.04
CA VAL A 258 0.86 5.00 25.31
C VAL A 258 1.40 3.58 25.45
N THR A 259 1.13 2.94 26.59
CA THR A 259 1.62 1.60 26.92
C THR A 259 0.49 0.60 27.05
N LEU A 260 0.81 -0.68 26.80
CA LEU A 260 -0.07 -1.80 27.13
C LEU A 260 -0.37 -1.80 28.64
N LYS A 261 -1.65 -1.96 28.99
CA LYS A 261 -2.08 -2.21 30.37
C LYS A 261 -2.46 -3.68 30.49
N GLU A 262 -1.81 -4.38 31.42
CA GLU A 262 -1.70 -5.84 31.51
C GLU A 262 -3.04 -6.62 31.60
N ARG A 263 -4.16 -5.98 31.97
CA ARG A 263 -5.37 -6.73 32.38
C ARG A 263 -6.56 -6.73 31.42
N ARG A 264 -6.57 -5.95 30.33
CA ARG A 264 -7.72 -5.92 29.41
C ARG A 264 -7.29 -5.72 27.96
N ALA A 265 -8.04 -6.32 27.03
CA ALA A 265 -7.98 -5.98 25.62
C ALA A 265 -8.35 -4.50 25.45
N THR A 266 -7.32 -3.64 25.41
CA THR A 266 -7.49 -2.21 25.22
C THR A 266 -7.52 -1.88 23.74
N THR A 267 -7.94 -0.66 23.41
CA THR A 267 -7.73 -0.12 22.06
C THR A 267 -6.29 -0.34 21.57
N PHE A 268 -5.30 -0.09 22.43
CA PHE A 268 -3.90 -0.18 22.04
C PHE A 268 -3.54 -1.59 21.55
N THR A 269 -4.05 -2.61 22.23
CA THR A 269 -3.93 -4.01 21.81
C THR A 269 -4.57 -4.24 20.42
N LEU A 270 -5.69 -3.59 20.10
CA LEU A 270 -6.27 -3.67 18.76
C LEU A 270 -5.36 -3.02 17.71
N ALA A 271 -4.79 -1.84 17.98
CA ALA A 271 -3.85 -1.21 17.05
C ALA A 271 -2.65 -2.12 16.74
N GLU A 272 -2.11 -2.82 17.75
CA GLU A 272 -1.04 -3.82 17.58
C GLU A 272 -1.48 -5.06 16.78
N VAL A 273 -2.70 -5.55 17.01
CA VAL A 273 -3.23 -6.67 16.22
C VAL A 273 -3.42 -6.28 14.76
N TYR A 274 -3.89 -5.06 14.49
CA TYR A 274 -4.12 -4.58 13.14
C TYR A 274 -2.84 -4.15 12.41
N SER A 275 -1.76 -3.76 13.11
CA SER A 275 -0.44 -3.45 12.52
C SER A 275 0.34 -4.69 12.05
N CYS A 276 -0.11 -5.91 12.39
CA CYS A 276 0.53 -7.11 11.87
C CYS A 276 0.28 -7.30 10.37
N SER A 277 1.33 -7.11 9.57
CA SER A 277 1.30 -7.30 8.12
C SER A 277 1.10 -8.75 7.67
N ARG A 278 1.22 -9.73 8.59
CA ARG A 278 1.21 -11.18 8.29
C ARG A 278 2.20 -11.56 7.19
N CYS A 279 3.38 -10.94 7.16
CA CYS A 279 4.43 -11.20 6.17
C CYS A 279 5.03 -12.62 6.25
N GLY A 280 4.91 -13.26 7.42
CA GLY A 280 5.32 -14.65 7.64
C GLY A 280 6.74 -14.83 8.17
N ILE A 281 7.52 -13.75 8.31
CA ILE A 281 8.91 -13.79 8.82
C ILE A 281 8.99 -14.46 10.20
N CYS A 282 8.03 -14.16 11.08
CA CYS A 282 8.00 -14.71 12.42
C CYS A 282 7.57 -16.19 12.50
N ILE A 283 7.10 -16.80 11.41
CA ILE A 283 6.78 -18.24 11.39
C ILE A 283 8.05 -19.08 11.48
N ASP A 284 9.09 -18.66 10.76
CA ASP A 284 10.33 -19.42 10.67
C ASP A 284 11.17 -19.33 11.94
N ALA A 285 11.04 -18.24 12.70
CA ALA A 285 11.67 -18.04 14.01
C ALA A 285 10.90 -18.68 15.19
N CYS A 286 9.63 -19.07 15.00
CA CYS A 286 8.78 -19.55 16.08
C CYS A 286 9.16 -20.98 16.52
N GLN A 287 9.42 -21.18 17.82
CA GLN A 287 9.76 -22.50 18.39
C GLN A 287 8.65 -23.55 18.17
N LEU A 288 7.37 -23.15 18.16
CA LEU A 288 6.25 -24.05 17.84
C LEU A 288 6.36 -24.65 16.43
N ASN A 289 6.99 -23.93 15.50
CA ASN A 289 7.24 -24.45 14.16
C ASN A 289 8.30 -25.58 14.17
N LEU A 290 9.30 -25.49 15.07
CA LEU A 290 10.29 -26.55 15.30
C LEU A 290 9.64 -27.77 15.97
N ALA A 291 8.68 -27.54 16.87
CA ALA A 291 7.88 -28.58 17.53
C ALA A 291 6.80 -29.20 16.62
N GLY A 292 6.71 -28.81 15.34
CA GLY A 292 5.75 -29.36 14.39
C GLY A 292 4.31 -28.83 14.51
N ILE A 293 4.01 -27.97 15.49
CA ILE A 293 2.71 -27.32 15.69
C ILE A 293 2.53 -26.22 14.64
N LYS A 294 1.43 -26.24 13.88
CA LYS A 294 1.27 -25.41 12.65
C LYS A 294 0.16 -24.36 12.68
N ASN A 295 -0.64 -24.33 13.76
CA ASN A 295 -1.85 -23.50 13.83
C ASN A 295 -1.78 -22.40 14.89
N SER A 296 -0.72 -22.41 15.72
CA SER A 296 -0.61 -21.57 16.91
C SER A 296 0.60 -20.62 16.85
N GLN A 297 1.20 -20.43 15.67
CA GLN A 297 2.20 -19.37 15.50
C GLN A 297 1.58 -17.99 15.74
N SER A 298 2.39 -17.03 16.20
CA SER A 298 1.98 -15.65 16.49
C SER A 298 1.12 -15.01 15.40
N VAL A 299 1.43 -15.27 14.12
CA VAL A 299 0.64 -14.78 12.97
C VAL A 299 -0.79 -15.30 12.96
N TYR A 300 -0.99 -16.57 13.30
CA TYR A 300 -2.30 -17.21 13.31
C TYR A 300 -3.12 -16.79 14.54
N VAL A 301 -2.47 -16.61 15.70
CA VAL A 301 -3.10 -16.05 16.90
C VAL A 301 -3.61 -14.63 16.63
N LEU A 302 -2.76 -13.74 16.11
CA LEU A 302 -3.14 -12.36 15.77
C LEU A 302 -4.25 -12.32 14.72
N LYS A 303 -4.22 -13.23 13.74
CA LYS A 303 -5.30 -13.39 12.77
C LYS A 303 -6.62 -13.77 13.45
N ASN A 304 -6.61 -14.69 14.41
CA ASN A 304 -7.81 -15.14 15.10
C ASN A 304 -8.38 -14.05 16.01
N ILE A 305 -7.52 -13.31 16.73
CA ILE A 305 -7.92 -12.13 17.52
C ILE A 305 -8.59 -11.08 16.61
N ARG A 306 -7.97 -10.76 15.47
CA ARG A 306 -8.50 -9.78 14.51
C ARG A 306 -9.89 -10.16 13.99
N ASN A 307 -10.13 -11.46 13.80
CA ASN A 307 -11.40 -11.99 13.27
C ASN A 307 -12.40 -12.37 14.37
N LYS A 308 -12.08 -12.15 15.65
CA LYS A 308 -12.89 -12.58 16.80
C LYS A 308 -13.18 -14.09 16.82
N ASN A 309 -12.25 -14.89 16.28
CA ASN A 309 -12.35 -16.35 16.18
C ASN A 309 -11.20 -17.03 16.97
N LEU A 310 -10.85 -16.51 18.13
CA LEU A 310 -9.82 -17.11 18.98
C LEU A 310 -10.45 -18.28 19.77
N THR A 311 -9.90 -19.48 19.60
CA THR A 311 -10.30 -20.67 20.35
C THR A 311 -9.31 -20.97 21.45
N ASP A 312 -9.79 -21.60 22.52
CA ASP A 312 -8.97 -21.99 23.67
C ASP A 312 -7.82 -22.91 23.26
N GLU A 313 -8.07 -23.85 22.35
CA GLU A 313 -7.04 -24.73 21.79
C GLU A 313 -5.88 -23.94 21.15
N VAL A 314 -6.16 -22.86 20.42
CA VAL A 314 -5.12 -22.04 19.80
C VAL A 314 -4.36 -21.24 20.85
N LEU A 315 -5.04 -20.79 21.90
CA LEU A 315 -4.43 -20.03 23.00
C LEU A 315 -3.51 -20.91 23.87
N PHE A 316 -3.98 -22.10 24.26
CA PHE A 316 -3.24 -23.03 25.12
C PHE A 316 -2.05 -23.67 24.42
N ASN A 317 -2.09 -23.83 23.10
CA ASN A 317 -0.93 -24.28 22.32
C ASN A 317 0.21 -23.23 22.25
N CYS A 318 0.00 -22.00 22.74
CA CYS A 318 0.99 -20.94 22.78
C CYS A 318 1.58 -20.67 24.18
N LEU A 319 0.95 -21.19 25.23
CA LEU A 319 1.35 -21.04 26.63
C LEU A 319 2.18 -22.24 27.08
#